data_AF-A0A7R9MRW1-F1
#
_entry.id   AF-A0A7R9MRW1-F1
#
_cell.length_a   1.000
_cell.length_b   1.000
_cell.length_c   1.000
_cell.angle_alpha   90.00
_cell.angle_beta   90.00
_cell.angle_gamma   90.00
#
_symmetry.space_group_name_H-M   'P 1'
#
loop_
_entity.id
_entity.type
_entity.pdbx_description
1 polymer ?
#
loop_
_entity_poly.entity_id
_entity_poly.type
_entity_poly.pdbx_seq_one_letter_code
_entity_poly.pdbx_strand_id
1 'polypeptide(L)'
;MPYPAQPPSPSPPLISKMDIYHDPNVFAELDQIAINVAREDQKTFTDLVRLLIGSCITDVEKARAIFRWITVKNLNTIKFDDDADNSDTPMGILRGIKHGTESYHVLFKRLCR
;
A
#
# COMPACT_ATOMS: atom_id res chain seq x y z
N MET A 1 20.93 26.08 0.00
CA MET A 1 20.39 26.48 1.32
C MET A 1 20.75 25.40 2.32
N PRO A 2 21.26 25.73 3.51
CA PRO A 2 21.49 24.74 4.57
C PRO A 2 20.15 24.26 5.14
N TYR A 3 20.08 22.98 5.52
CA TYR A 3 18.91 22.40 6.19
C TYR A 3 18.76 23.02 7.59
N PRO A 4 17.55 23.39 8.04
CA PRO A 4 17.37 23.97 9.37
C PRO A 4 17.79 23.00 10.48
N ALA A 5 18.49 23.52 11.48
CA ALA A 5 19.04 22.74 12.61
C ALA A 5 17.97 22.24 13.59
N GLN A 6 16.76 22.80 13.54
CA GLN A 6 15.65 22.46 14.42
C GLN A 6 14.41 22.12 13.59
N PRO A 7 13.68 21.05 13.94
CA PRO A 7 12.43 20.72 13.28
C PRO A 7 11.39 21.82 13.52
N PRO A 8 10.44 22.02 12.59
CA PRO A 8 9.34 22.96 12.79
C PRO A 8 8.50 22.54 13.99
N SER A 9 7.95 23.51 14.71
CA SER A 9 7.01 23.25 15.81
C SER A 9 5.79 22.48 15.30
N PRO A 10 5.25 21.52 16.08
CA PRO A 10 4.06 20.78 15.69
C PRO A 10 2.87 21.74 15.56
N SER A 11 2.14 21.63 14.46
CA SER A 11 0.89 22.35 14.23
C SER A 11 -0.28 21.38 14.09
N PRO A 12 -1.50 21.78 14.48
CA PRO A 12 -2.68 20.97 14.23
C PRO A 12 -2.93 20.85 12.72
N PRO A 13 -3.57 19.76 12.27
CA PRO A 13 -3.94 19.60 10.88
C PRO A 13 -4.91 20.70 10.43
N LEU A 14 -4.73 21.19 9.19
CA LEU A 14 -5.52 22.29 8.61
C LEU A 14 -6.95 21.86 8.25
N ILE A 15 -7.13 20.58 7.93
CA ILE A 15 -8.42 20.02 7.52
C ILE A 15 -8.74 18.81 8.38
N SER A 16 -10.03 18.58 8.59
CA SER A 16 -10.54 17.39 9.26
C SER A 16 -10.60 16.21 8.29
N LYS A 17 -10.75 15.00 8.84
CA LYS A 17 -11.00 13.80 8.05
C LYS A 17 -12.31 13.88 7.25
N MET A 18 -13.32 14.57 7.79
CA MET A 18 -14.64 14.74 7.15
C MET A 18 -14.54 15.60 5.88
N ASP A 19 -13.57 16.51 5.82
CA ASP A 19 -13.29 17.31 4.62
C ASP A 19 -12.70 16.46 3.48
N ILE A 20 -12.18 15.28 3.80
CA ILE A 20 -11.62 14.32 2.84
C ILE A 20 -12.71 13.34 2.37
N TYR A 21 -13.46 12.75 3.31
CA TYR A 21 -14.62 11.91 3.01
C TYR A 21 -15.59 11.87 4.19
N HIS A 22 -16.89 11.82 3.90
CA HIS A 22 -17.94 11.80 4.92
C HIS A 22 -18.36 10.38 5.34
N ASP A 23 -18.36 9.44 4.40
CA ASP A 23 -18.71 8.04 4.62
C ASP A 23 -17.62 7.14 4.00
N PRO A 24 -16.99 6.21 4.75
CA PRO A 24 -16.04 5.26 4.17
C PRO A 24 -16.65 4.37 3.05
N ASN A 25 -17.97 4.23 2.97
CA ASN A 25 -18.63 3.46 1.90
C ASN A 25 -18.38 4.04 0.50
N VAL A 26 -17.95 5.30 0.38
CA VAL A 26 -17.53 5.86 -0.92
C VAL A 26 -16.37 5.07 -1.54
N PHE A 27 -15.62 4.31 -0.73
CA PHE A 27 -14.53 3.46 -1.18
C PHE A 27 -14.94 1.99 -1.40
N ALA A 28 -16.23 1.64 -1.31
CA ALA A 28 -16.65 0.23 -1.36
C ALA A 28 -16.25 -0.48 -2.67
N GLU A 29 -16.45 0.18 -3.82
CA GLU A 29 -16.06 -0.36 -5.13
C GLU A 29 -14.53 -0.50 -5.23
N LEU A 30 -13.81 0.53 -4.79
CA LEU A 30 -12.35 0.54 -4.76
C LEU A 30 -11.78 -0.57 -3.87
N ASP A 31 -12.37 -0.76 -2.69
CA ASP A 31 -12.00 -1.81 -1.76
C ASP A 31 -12.23 -3.19 -2.37
N GLN A 32 -13.30 -3.36 -3.14
CA GLN A 32 -13.60 -4.61 -3.84
C GLN A 32 -12.58 -4.92 -4.94
N ILE A 33 -12.13 -3.92 -5.69
CA ILE A 33 -11.04 -4.06 -6.66
C ILE A 33 -9.78 -4.54 -5.95
N ALA A 34 -9.37 -3.88 -4.87
CA ALA A 34 -8.18 -4.25 -4.12
C ALA A 34 -8.26 -5.67 -3.53
N ILE A 35 -9.44 -6.07 -3.01
CA ILE A 35 -9.70 -7.44 -2.54
C ILE A 35 -9.55 -8.45 -3.68
N ASN A 36 -10.11 -8.16 -4.85
CA ASN A 36 -10.05 -9.06 -5.99
C ASN A 36 -8.60 -9.23 -6.48
N VAL A 37 -7.87 -8.13 -6.64
CA VAL A 37 -6.44 -8.16 -7.00
C VAL A 37 -5.63 -8.93 -5.95
N ALA A 38 -5.94 -8.80 -4.66
CA ALA A 38 -5.22 -9.52 -3.59
C ALA A 38 -5.37 -11.05 -3.65
N ARG A 39 -6.33 -11.60 -4.41
CA ARG A 39 -6.50 -13.05 -4.57
C ARG A 39 -5.47 -13.67 -5.53
N GLU A 40 -4.87 -12.86 -6.38
CA GLU A 40 -3.87 -13.28 -7.36
C GLU A 40 -2.46 -12.95 -6.87
N ASP A 41 -1.46 -13.58 -7.49
CA ASP A 41 -0.04 -13.32 -7.23
C ASP A 41 0.55 -12.44 -8.35
N GLN A 42 0.86 -11.20 -7.99
CA GLN A 42 1.38 -10.20 -8.91
C GLN A 42 2.90 -10.30 -8.99
N LYS A 43 3.39 -10.47 -10.22
CA LYS A 43 4.82 -10.69 -10.50
C LYS A 43 5.65 -9.42 -10.41
N THR A 44 5.07 -8.25 -10.68
CA THR A 44 5.80 -6.98 -10.69
C THR A 44 5.05 -5.89 -9.93
N PHE A 45 5.80 -4.91 -9.39
CA PHE A 45 5.22 -3.72 -8.78
C PHE A 45 4.40 -2.90 -9.79
N THR A 46 4.89 -2.76 -11.03
CA THR A 46 4.22 -1.99 -12.07
C THR A 46 2.84 -2.55 -12.40
N ASP A 47 2.71 -3.87 -12.52
CA ASP A 47 1.42 -4.51 -12.81
C ASP A 47 0.48 -4.36 -11.62
N LEU A 48 0.98 -4.59 -10.40
CA LEU A 48 0.20 -4.41 -9.18
C LEU A 48 -0.33 -2.98 -9.03
N VAL A 49 0.53 -1.97 -9.21
CA VAL A 49 0.14 -0.56 -9.13
C VAL A 49 -0.91 -0.25 -10.21
N ARG A 50 -0.69 -0.65 -11.47
CA ARG A 50 -1.68 -0.45 -12.53
C ARG A 50 -3.06 -1.04 -12.21
N LEU A 51 -3.09 -2.25 -11.67
CA LEU A 51 -4.35 -2.92 -11.29
C LEU A 51 -5.05 -2.24 -10.10
N LEU A 52 -4.30 -1.71 -9.14
CA LEU A 52 -4.86 -1.10 -7.94
C LEU A 52 -5.32 0.34 -8.15
N ILE A 53 -4.55 1.14 -8.90
CA ILE A 53 -4.75 2.59 -8.95
C ILE A 53 -5.15 3.12 -10.32
N GLY A 54 -5.32 2.25 -11.32
CA GLY A 54 -5.61 2.65 -12.71
C GLY A 54 -6.88 3.50 -12.87
N SER A 55 -7.87 3.33 -11.99
CA SER A 55 -9.12 4.10 -11.96
C SER A 55 -9.16 5.18 -10.86
N CYS A 56 -8.12 5.30 -10.03
CA CYS A 56 -8.08 6.28 -8.94
C CYS A 56 -7.79 7.68 -9.47
N ILE A 57 -8.54 8.66 -8.98
CA ILE A 57 -8.40 10.06 -9.35
C ILE A 57 -7.59 10.79 -8.27
N THR A 58 -7.89 10.52 -7.00
CA THR A 58 -7.28 11.22 -5.86
C THR A 58 -6.19 10.38 -5.19
N ASP A 59 -5.24 11.05 -4.54
CA ASP A 59 -4.19 10.34 -3.80
C ASP A 59 -4.76 9.57 -2.59
N VAL A 60 -5.91 9.99 -2.06
CA VAL A 60 -6.64 9.29 -1.00
C VAL A 60 -7.15 7.94 -1.51
N GLU A 61 -7.74 7.90 -2.71
CA GLU A 61 -8.16 6.64 -3.35
C GLU A 61 -6.95 5.74 -3.62
N LYS A 62 -5.86 6.26 -4.20
CA LYS A 62 -4.64 5.49 -4.44
C LYS A 62 -4.11 4.86 -3.14
N ALA A 63 -3.99 5.68 -2.09
CA ALA A 63 -3.55 5.22 -0.78
C ALA A 63 -4.49 4.18 -0.18
N ARG A 64 -5.82 4.36 -0.32
CA ARG A 64 -6.84 3.42 0.15
C ARG A 64 -6.73 2.07 -0.54
N ALA A 65 -6.61 2.04 -1.86
CA ALA A 65 -6.48 0.81 -2.64
C ALA A 65 -5.23 0.02 -2.27
N ILE A 66 -4.08 0.69 -2.19
CA ILE A 66 -2.80 0.09 -1.80
C ILE A 66 -2.89 -0.47 -0.37
N PHE A 67 -3.39 0.32 0.58
CA PHE A 67 -3.50 -0.10 1.97
C PHE A 67 -4.47 -1.28 2.13
N ARG A 68 -5.60 -1.26 1.39
CA ARG A 68 -6.57 -2.35 1.38
C ARG A 68 -5.96 -3.64 0.83
N TRP A 69 -5.22 -3.58 -0.26
CA TRP A 69 -4.52 -4.74 -0.81
C TRP A 69 -3.53 -5.34 0.20
N ILE A 70 -2.69 -4.52 0.84
CA ILE A 70 -1.73 -4.98 1.86
C ILE A 70 -2.44 -5.67 3.02
N THR A 71 -3.52 -5.07 3.54
CA THR A 71 -4.22 -5.58 4.72
C THR A 71 -5.08 -6.80 4.47
N VAL A 72 -5.48 -7.06 3.22
CA VAL A 72 -6.22 -8.27 2.83
C VAL A 72 -5.29 -9.48 2.70
N LYS A 73 -4.01 -9.27 2.37
CA LYS A 73 -3.01 -10.35 2.25
C LYS A 73 -2.73 -10.95 3.64
N ASN A 74 -3.14 -12.20 3.85
CA ASN A 74 -2.82 -12.94 5.07
C ASN A 74 -1.49 -13.69 4.91
N LEU A 75 -0.42 -13.15 5.50
CA LEU A 75 0.94 -13.71 5.44
C LEU A 75 1.04 -15.15 5.98
N ASN A 76 0.14 -15.55 6.87
CA ASN A 76 0.15 -16.89 7.45
C ASN A 76 -0.36 -17.94 6.46
N THR A 77 -1.22 -17.55 5.51
CA THR A 77 -1.81 -18.45 4.51
C THR A 77 -1.09 -18.43 3.17
N ILE A 78 -0.30 -17.39 2.89
CA ILE A 78 0.49 -17.30 1.65
C ILE A 78 1.62 -18.34 1.72
N LYS A 79 1.67 -19.18 0.69
CA LYS A 79 2.81 -20.06 0.40
C LYS A 79 3.81 -19.26 -0.42
N PHE A 80 4.97 -19.00 0.17
CA PHE A 80 6.08 -18.36 -0.53
C PHE A 80 6.96 -19.48 -1.09
N ASP A 81 7.28 -19.41 -2.39
CA ASP A 81 8.22 -20.36 -2.98
C ASP A 81 9.65 -19.90 -2.69
N ASP A 82 10.46 -20.78 -2.09
CA ASP A 82 11.81 -20.44 -1.62
C ASP A 82 12.78 -20.07 -2.76
N ASP A 83 12.52 -20.54 -3.99
CA ASP A 83 13.37 -20.32 -5.16
C ASP A 83 12.84 -19.26 -6.15
N ALA A 84 11.57 -18.84 -6.02
CA ALA A 84 10.89 -18.03 -7.05
C ALA A 84 10.65 -16.56 -6.64
N ASP A 85 10.62 -16.26 -5.35
CA ASP A 85 10.31 -14.91 -4.85
C ASP A 85 11.57 -14.05 -4.78
N ASN A 86 11.95 -13.47 -5.92
CA ASN A 86 12.95 -12.41 -5.97
C ASN A 86 12.55 -11.28 -4.99
N SER A 87 13.51 -10.77 -4.21
CA SER A 87 13.28 -9.71 -3.22
C SER A 87 12.70 -8.43 -3.84
N ASP A 88 12.90 -8.22 -5.15
CA ASP A 88 12.30 -7.13 -5.92
C ASP A 88 10.93 -7.47 -6.54
N THR A 89 10.08 -8.14 -5.76
CA THR A 89 8.67 -8.36 -6.13
C THR A 89 7.76 -8.04 -4.95
N PRO A 90 6.47 -7.73 -5.17
CA PRO A 90 5.53 -7.55 -4.07
C PRO A 90 5.49 -8.76 -3.13
N MET A 91 5.54 -9.98 -3.66
CA MET A 91 5.57 -11.21 -2.86
C MET A 91 6.89 -11.38 -2.11
N GLY A 92 8.03 -11.05 -2.73
CA GLY A 92 9.34 -11.05 -2.07
C GLY A 92 9.40 -10.12 -0.86
N ILE A 93 8.82 -8.92 -0.95
CA ILE A 93 8.75 -8.01 0.20
C ILE A 93 7.77 -8.53 1.27
N LEU A 94 6.60 -9.07 0.89
CA LEU A 94 5.67 -9.70 1.85
C LEU A 94 6.32 -10.88 2.59
N ARG A 95 7.15 -11.67 1.88
CA ARG A 95 7.97 -12.73 2.47
C ARG A 95 8.97 -12.14 3.46
N GLY A 96 9.66 -11.06 3.09
CA GLY A 96 10.57 -10.35 3.99
C GLY A 96 9.88 -9.84 5.26
N ILE A 97 8.65 -9.32 5.13
CA ILE A 97 7.85 -8.86 6.28
C ILE A 97 7.51 -10.04 7.20
N LYS A 98 7.11 -11.19 6.63
CA LYS A 98 6.83 -12.41 7.41
C LYS A 98 8.05 -12.88 8.21
N HIS A 99 9.26 -12.73 7.67
CA HIS A 99 10.51 -13.13 8.32
C HIS A 99 11.20 -11.99 9.09
N GLY A 100 10.61 -10.79 9.14
CA GLY A 100 11.15 -9.65 9.88
C GLY A 100 12.33 -8.94 9.23
N THR A 101 12.62 -9.17 7.95
CA THR A 101 13.70 -8.50 7.20
C THR A 101 13.23 -7.26 6.43
N GLU A 102 11.92 -7.10 6.27
CA GLU A 102 11.28 -5.97 5.61
C GLU A 102 10.14 -5.42 6.46
N SER A 103 9.59 -4.25 6.09
CA SER A 103 8.45 -3.65 6.81
C SER A 103 7.30 -3.26 5.88
N TYR A 104 6.09 -3.23 6.43
CA TYR A 104 4.91 -2.70 5.72
C TYR A 104 5.12 -1.26 5.23
N HIS A 105 5.90 -0.45 5.97
CA HIS A 105 6.27 0.89 5.53
C HIS A 105 7.08 0.87 4.23
N VAL A 106 8.07 -0.02 4.12
CA VAL A 106 8.89 -0.17 2.90
C VAL A 106 8.02 -0.60 1.72
N LEU A 107 7.15 -1.60 1.92
CA LEU A 107 6.23 -2.07 0.89
C LEU A 107 5.31 -0.95 0.41
N PHE A 108 4.63 -0.26 1.34
CA PHE A 108 3.72 0.83 1.01
C PHE A 108 4.45 1.96 0.27
N LYS A 109 5.62 2.39 0.78
CA LYS A 109 6.45 3.41 0.13
C LYS A 109 6.85 3.02 -1.29
N ARG A 110 7.13 1.74 -1.54
CA ARG A 110 7.50 1.24 -2.88
C ARG A 110 6.32 1.26 -3.85
N LEU A 111 5.10 1.00 -3.36
CA LEU A 111 3.86 1.05 -4.14
C LEU A 111 3.38 2.49 -4.44
N CYS A 112 3.87 3.48 -3.68
CA CYS A 112 3.56 4.90 -3.90
C CYS A 112 4.57 5.63 -4.81
N ARG A 113 5.56 4.94 -5.39
CA ARG A 113 6.54 5.52 -6.33
C ARG A 113 5.99 5.55 -7.74
#